data_AF-Q47ZG6-F1
#
_entry.id   AF-Q47ZG6-F1
#
_cell.length_a   1.000
_cell.length_b   1.000
_cell.length_c   1.000
_cell.angle_alpha   90.00
_cell.angle_beta   90.00
_cell.angle_gamma   90.00
#
_symmetry.space_group_name_H-M   'P 1'
#
loop_
_entity.id
_entity.type
_entity.pdbx_description
1 polymer ?
#
loop_
_entity_poly.entity_id
_entity_poly.type
_entity_poly.pdbx_seq_one_letter_code
_entity_poly.pdbx_strand_id
1 'polypeptide(L)'
;MTSFSQSELSTRTKEKLDLAANEIHIWVTKPEELLGNDELLATYSTLLTSTETAKQQRYKFAKDRHDALITRAFIRDLLSYYADVAPQDWQFEKGNKDKPEVINCPLPLRFNISHTKNLIICAVTLEDDIGCDVENTGRNNNVLAIAERYFSSKEIDELFALPEAQQRNRFFDYWTLKESYIKAWGLGLAIPLADFSFKINDTEHNHNGLFTIKQDINLSFAEHRVDEPQIWRSWLVYPTAAIDEKQEHRIAVSLRATSDNQKTDYQLRFFNTLPLLGYQEI
;
A
#
# COMPACT_ATOMS: atom_id res chain seq x y z
N MET A 1 -29.37 3.00 0.20
CA MET A 1 -28.62 2.28 1.23
C MET A 1 -27.96 1.11 0.55
N THR A 2 -26.63 1.14 0.43
CA THR A 2 -25.87 0.00 -0.09
C THR A 2 -25.81 -1.04 1.04
N SER A 3 -26.91 -1.75 1.28
CA SER A 3 -26.96 -2.78 2.31
C SER A 3 -26.12 -3.96 1.85
N PHE A 4 -25.07 -4.32 2.59
CA PHE A 4 -24.34 -5.57 2.32
C PHE A 4 -25.29 -6.75 2.53
N SER A 5 -25.29 -7.68 1.58
CA SER A 5 -26.10 -8.89 1.69
C SER A 5 -25.61 -9.79 2.81
N GLN A 6 -26.50 -10.56 3.44
CA GLN A 6 -26.10 -11.55 4.44
C GLN A 6 -25.10 -12.57 3.88
N SER A 7 -25.20 -12.90 2.59
CA SER A 7 -24.23 -13.75 1.90
C SER A 7 -22.83 -13.12 1.86
N GLU A 8 -22.71 -11.83 1.52
CA GLU A 8 -21.41 -11.13 1.48
C GLU A 8 -20.77 -10.98 2.86
N LEU A 9 -21.58 -10.88 3.91
CA LEU A 9 -21.07 -10.80 5.29
C LEU A 9 -20.70 -12.19 5.84
N SER A 10 -21.41 -13.24 5.43
CA SER A 10 -21.19 -14.60 5.95
C SER A 10 -19.86 -15.23 5.55
N THR A 11 -19.27 -14.78 4.45
CA THR A 11 -17.95 -15.27 3.98
C THR A 11 -16.79 -14.55 4.64
N ARG A 12 -17.05 -13.54 5.48
CA ARG A 12 -16.02 -12.74 6.14
C ARG A 12 -15.75 -13.24 7.55
N THR A 13 -14.48 -13.42 7.86
CA THR A 13 -14.01 -13.80 9.20
C THR A 13 -13.67 -12.55 10.02
N LYS A 14 -13.71 -12.71 11.35
CA LYS A 14 -13.19 -11.75 12.33
C LYS A 14 -12.13 -12.36 13.23
N GLU A 15 -11.60 -13.51 12.84
CA GLU A 15 -10.59 -14.24 13.59
C GLU A 15 -9.26 -13.47 13.59
N LYS A 16 -8.50 -13.64 14.68
CA LYS A 16 -7.14 -13.11 14.76
C LYS A 16 -6.27 -13.78 13.71
N LEU A 17 -5.27 -13.04 13.24
CA LEU A 17 -4.29 -13.49 12.27
C LEU A 17 -2.93 -13.63 12.93
N ASP A 18 -2.28 -14.74 12.64
CA ASP A 18 -0.85 -14.88 12.82
C ASP A 18 -0.13 -14.30 11.60
N LEU A 19 1.02 -13.68 11.84
CA LEU A 19 1.89 -13.11 10.80
C LEU A 19 3.29 -13.64 11.03
N ALA A 20 3.81 -14.43 10.08
CA ALA A 20 5.17 -14.96 10.15
C ALA A 20 6.21 -13.89 9.76
N ALA A 21 7.46 -14.08 10.16
CA ALA A 21 8.55 -13.14 9.87
C ALA A 21 8.84 -12.96 8.37
N ASN A 22 8.53 -13.96 7.55
CA ASN A 22 8.65 -13.90 6.10
C ASN A 22 7.30 -13.62 5.41
N GLU A 23 6.27 -13.21 6.12
CA GLU A 23 4.99 -12.85 5.52
C GLU A 23 4.84 -11.33 5.38
N ILE A 24 4.18 -10.93 4.30
CA ILE A 24 3.70 -9.58 4.09
C ILE A 24 2.21 -9.68 3.77
N HIS A 25 1.40 -9.11 4.64
CA HIS A 25 -0.04 -9.05 4.46
C HIS A 25 -0.43 -7.75 3.76
N ILE A 26 -1.08 -7.86 2.61
CA ILE A 26 -1.54 -6.74 1.80
C ILE A 26 -3.05 -6.65 1.89
N TRP A 27 -3.52 -5.68 2.64
CA TRP A 27 -4.93 -5.40 2.85
C TRP A 27 -5.44 -4.41 1.83
N VAL A 28 -6.66 -4.62 1.37
CA VAL A 28 -7.37 -3.72 0.47
C VAL A 28 -8.76 -3.40 1.00
N THR A 29 -9.18 -2.16 0.80
CA THR A 29 -10.58 -1.75 0.98
C THR A 29 -10.95 -0.70 -0.06
N LYS A 30 -12.22 -0.68 -0.48
CA LYS A 30 -12.73 0.21 -1.53
C LYS A 30 -13.73 1.20 -0.92
N PRO A 31 -13.36 2.48 -0.77
CA PRO A 31 -14.24 3.48 -0.15
C PRO A 31 -15.60 3.64 -0.81
N GLU A 32 -15.69 3.33 -2.10
CA GLU A 32 -16.93 3.44 -2.88
C GLU A 32 -17.98 2.40 -2.50
N GLU A 33 -17.58 1.21 -2.06
CA GLU A 33 -18.49 0.15 -1.59
C GLU A 33 -19.19 0.56 -0.27
N LEU A 34 -18.61 1.51 0.45
CA LEU A 34 -19.10 2.00 1.75
C LEU A 34 -19.97 3.26 1.62
N LEU A 35 -20.19 3.77 0.41
CA LEU A 35 -21.05 4.93 0.20
C LEU A 35 -22.52 4.61 0.54
N GLY A 36 -23.16 5.52 1.29
CA GLY A 36 -24.58 5.43 1.65
C GLY A 36 -24.91 4.42 2.76
N ASN A 37 -23.91 3.97 3.53
CA ASN A 37 -24.06 3.20 4.76
C ASN A 37 -23.93 4.11 5.99
N ASP A 38 -24.90 5.01 6.19
CA ASP A 38 -24.80 6.08 7.20
C ASP A 38 -24.59 5.58 8.63
N GLU A 39 -25.19 4.44 9.00
CA GLU A 39 -25.03 3.83 10.32
C GLU A 39 -23.60 3.30 10.55
N LEU A 40 -23.02 2.65 9.54
CA LEU A 40 -21.64 2.17 9.60
C LEU A 40 -20.65 3.33 9.61
N LEU A 41 -20.90 4.37 8.81
CA LEU A 41 -20.08 5.59 8.80
C LEU A 41 -20.18 6.36 10.13
N ALA A 42 -21.35 6.37 10.77
CA ALA A 42 -21.52 6.90 12.12
C ALA A 42 -20.69 6.09 13.13
N THR A 43 -20.68 4.76 13.00
CA THR A 43 -19.83 3.88 13.82
C THR A 43 -18.34 4.15 13.58
N TYR A 44 -17.90 4.30 12.33
CA TYR A 44 -16.50 4.66 12.04
C TYR A 44 -16.09 5.98 12.66
N SER A 45 -17.01 6.94 12.74
CA SER A 45 -16.75 8.25 13.34
C SER A 45 -16.45 8.16 14.83
N THR A 46 -16.95 7.14 15.55
CA THR A 46 -16.63 6.93 16.97
C THR A 46 -15.23 6.37 17.20
N LEU A 47 -14.57 5.85 16.15
CA LEU A 47 -13.20 5.34 16.22
C LEU A 47 -12.14 6.44 16.16
N LEU A 48 -12.50 7.64 15.71
CA LEU A 48 -11.56 8.75 15.54
C LEU A 48 -11.36 9.49 16.87
N THR A 49 -10.11 9.80 17.18
CA THR A 49 -9.80 10.76 18.25
C THR A 49 -10.28 12.17 17.87
N SER A 50 -10.41 13.06 18.86
CA SER A 50 -10.78 14.47 18.60
C SER A 50 -9.83 15.16 17.63
N THR A 51 -8.52 14.90 17.72
CA THR A 51 -7.50 15.42 16.81
C THR A 51 -7.65 14.87 15.38
N GLU A 52 -7.97 13.59 15.24
CA GLU A 52 -8.21 12.97 13.93
C GLU A 52 -9.49 13.47 13.28
N THR A 53 -10.57 13.61 14.06
CA THR A 53 -11.83 14.21 13.62
C THR A 53 -11.59 15.64 13.14
N ALA A 54 -10.87 16.47 13.90
CA ALA A 54 -10.54 17.83 13.48
C ALA A 54 -9.70 17.85 12.18
N LYS A 55 -8.76 16.92 12.01
CA LYS A 55 -7.98 16.80 10.76
C LYS A 55 -8.87 16.38 9.58
N GLN A 56 -9.73 15.38 9.78
CA GLN A 56 -10.65 14.88 8.75
C GLN A 56 -11.59 15.99 8.28
N GLN A 57 -12.15 16.79 9.19
CA GLN A 57 -13.06 17.89 8.84
C GLN A 57 -12.40 19.06 8.09
N ARG A 58 -11.06 19.15 8.08
CA ARG A 58 -10.33 20.18 7.30
C ARG A 58 -10.28 19.91 5.80
N TYR A 59 -10.56 18.68 5.34
CA TYR A 59 -10.60 18.42 3.91
C TYR A 59 -11.74 19.19 3.24
N LYS A 60 -11.43 19.85 2.12
CA LYS A 60 -12.38 20.70 1.39
C LYS A 60 -13.53 19.88 0.80
N PHE A 61 -13.22 18.75 0.17
CA PHE A 61 -14.20 17.94 -0.54
C PHE A 61 -14.80 16.85 0.34
N ALA A 62 -16.10 16.57 0.18
CA ALA A 62 -16.80 15.54 0.94
C ALA A 62 -16.21 14.14 0.69
N LYS A 63 -15.77 13.87 -0.55
CA LYS A 63 -15.10 12.63 -0.90
C LYS A 63 -13.81 12.43 -0.08
N ASP A 64 -12.97 13.45 0.03
CA ASP A 64 -11.74 13.34 0.81
C ASP A 64 -12.02 13.13 2.31
N ARG A 65 -13.09 13.75 2.84
CA ARG A 65 -13.54 13.51 4.23
C ARG A 65 -14.00 12.06 4.44
N HIS A 66 -14.71 11.50 3.47
CA HIS A 66 -15.18 10.12 3.46
C HIS A 66 -14.02 9.13 3.36
N ASP A 67 -13.12 9.33 2.39
CA ASP A 67 -11.95 8.47 2.18
C ASP A 67 -11.03 8.53 3.42
N ALA A 68 -10.86 9.70 4.06
CA ALA A 68 -10.08 9.84 5.29
C ALA A 68 -10.73 9.13 6.51
N LEU A 69 -12.06 9.16 6.62
CA LEU A 69 -12.79 8.42 7.67
C LEU A 69 -12.58 6.91 7.50
N ILE A 70 -12.77 6.40 6.28
CA ILE A 70 -12.61 4.98 5.97
C ILE A 70 -11.17 4.54 6.18
N THR A 71 -10.19 5.33 5.72
CA THR A 71 -8.76 5.07 5.95
C THR A 71 -8.46 4.84 7.43
N ARG A 72 -9.08 5.63 8.31
CA ARG A 72 -8.87 5.52 9.77
C ARG A 72 -9.58 4.31 10.38
N ALA A 73 -10.83 4.08 10.02
CA ALA A 73 -11.54 2.87 10.45
C ALA A 73 -10.82 1.60 9.97
N PHE A 74 -10.36 1.60 8.72
CA PHE A 74 -9.60 0.52 8.09
C PHE A 74 -8.34 0.18 8.88
N ILE A 75 -7.45 1.14 9.14
CA ILE A 75 -6.20 0.85 9.88
C ILE A 75 -6.49 0.36 11.29
N ARG A 76 -7.42 0.98 12.00
CA ARG A 76 -7.76 0.61 13.38
C ARG A 76 -8.35 -0.80 13.47
N ASP A 77 -9.26 -1.13 12.56
CA ASP A 77 -9.85 -2.47 12.48
C ASP A 77 -8.81 -3.51 12.06
N LEU A 78 -8.05 -3.25 10.98
CA LEU A 78 -7.12 -4.23 10.42
C LEU A 78 -6.01 -4.61 11.42
N LEU A 79 -5.47 -3.64 12.16
CA LEU A 79 -4.44 -3.89 13.16
C LEU A 79 -4.96 -4.72 14.34
N SER A 80 -6.26 -4.61 14.63
CA SER A 80 -6.93 -5.38 15.67
C SER A 80 -7.03 -6.87 15.31
N TYR A 81 -6.76 -7.29 14.07
CA TYR A 81 -6.61 -8.71 13.75
C TYR A 81 -5.27 -9.29 14.23
N TYR A 82 -4.24 -8.47 14.45
CA TYR A 82 -2.89 -8.94 14.85
C TYR A 82 -2.63 -8.84 16.35
N ALA A 83 -3.33 -7.95 17.06
CA ALA A 83 -3.12 -7.74 18.50
C ALA A 83 -4.44 -7.62 19.24
N ASP A 84 -4.43 -7.92 20.54
CA ASP A 84 -5.59 -7.73 21.41
C ASP A 84 -5.73 -6.27 21.87
N VAL A 85 -5.96 -5.39 20.91
CA VAL A 85 -6.23 -3.96 21.09
C VAL A 85 -7.49 -3.64 20.30
N ALA A 86 -8.49 -3.03 20.92
CA ALA A 86 -9.71 -2.68 20.22
C ALA A 86 -9.47 -1.53 19.23
N PRO A 87 -10.25 -1.44 18.12
CA PRO A 87 -10.06 -0.41 17.09
C PRO A 87 -9.92 1.02 17.64
N GLN A 88 -10.76 1.41 18.60
CA GLN A 88 -10.76 2.73 19.23
C GLN A 88 -9.54 3.00 20.12
N ASP A 89 -8.87 1.95 20.62
CA ASP A 89 -7.80 2.05 21.61
C ASP A 89 -6.40 2.14 20.96
N TRP A 90 -6.28 1.95 19.65
CA TRP A 90 -5.03 2.15 18.93
C TRP A 90 -4.51 3.58 19.07
N GLN A 91 -3.22 3.70 19.40
CA GLN A 91 -2.53 4.97 19.51
C GLN A 91 -1.48 5.06 18.41
N PHE A 92 -1.52 6.16 17.67
CA PHE A 92 -0.60 6.44 16.58
C PHE A 92 0.23 7.66 16.89
N GLU A 93 1.54 7.54 16.72
CA GLU A 93 2.45 8.68 16.70
C GLU A 93 2.95 8.94 15.29
N LYS A 94 3.46 10.17 15.10
CA LYS A 94 4.17 10.53 13.89
C LYS A 94 5.62 10.14 14.08
N GLY A 95 6.03 9.07 13.41
CA GLY A 95 7.44 8.76 13.23
C GLY A 95 8.13 9.79 12.33
N ASN A 96 9.30 9.41 11.81
CA ASN A 96 10.04 10.27 10.88
C ASN A 96 9.16 10.69 9.69
N LYS A 97 9.15 12.00 9.42
CA LYS A 97 8.39 12.64 8.34
C LYS A 97 6.91 12.27 8.26
N ASP A 98 6.23 12.26 9.41
CA ASP A 98 4.78 12.01 9.52
C ASP A 98 4.35 10.57 9.12
N LYS A 99 5.28 9.61 8.96
CA LYS A 99 4.93 8.19 8.82
C LYS A 99 4.21 7.74 10.11
N PRO A 100 2.97 7.22 10.02
CA PRO A 100 2.26 6.76 11.21
C PRO A 100 2.92 5.51 11.78
N GLU A 101 3.17 5.52 13.09
CA GLU A 101 3.68 4.36 13.84
C GLU A 101 2.71 4.03 14.98
N VAL A 102 2.56 2.74 15.27
CA VAL A 102 1.76 2.26 16.42
C VAL A 102 2.65 2.16 17.65
N ILE A 103 2.20 2.72 18.78
CA ILE A 103 3.01 2.77 20.00
C ILE A 103 2.52 1.81 21.10
N ASN A 104 1.30 1.30 20.98
CA ASN A 104 0.69 0.37 21.94
C ASN A 104 0.50 -1.04 21.37
N CYS A 105 1.30 -1.41 20.36
CA CYS A 105 1.29 -2.78 19.83
C CYS A 105 2.21 -3.68 20.66
N PRO A 106 1.75 -4.86 21.11
CA PRO A 106 2.60 -5.83 21.80
C PRO A 106 3.55 -6.58 20.84
N LEU A 107 3.33 -6.47 19.53
CA LEU A 107 4.13 -7.09 18.48
C LEU A 107 4.99 -6.03 17.79
N PRO A 108 6.15 -6.40 17.21
CA PRO A 108 6.98 -5.50 16.41
C PRO A 108 6.36 -5.27 15.01
N LEU A 109 5.06 -4.93 14.96
CA LEU A 109 4.34 -4.71 13.72
C LEU A 109 4.85 -3.46 13.01
N ARG A 110 5.18 -3.61 11.72
CA ARG A 110 5.47 -2.51 10.80
C ARG A 110 4.38 -2.49 9.74
N PHE A 111 3.85 -1.31 9.46
CA PHE A 111 2.84 -1.15 8.43
C PHE A 111 3.04 0.12 7.62
N ASN A 112 2.45 0.15 6.44
CA ASN A 112 2.35 1.34 5.62
C ASN A 112 1.03 1.37 4.87
N ILE A 113 0.50 2.58 4.64
CA ILE A 113 -0.76 2.79 3.95
C ILE A 113 -0.55 3.64 2.71
N SER A 114 -1.24 3.29 1.63
CA SER A 114 -1.41 4.17 0.48
C SER A 114 -2.85 4.15 0.02
N HIS A 115 -3.27 5.23 -0.63
CA HIS A 115 -4.59 5.31 -1.21
C HIS A 115 -4.55 6.11 -2.50
N THR A 116 -5.39 5.70 -3.44
CA THR A 116 -5.62 6.42 -4.67
C THR A 116 -7.13 6.45 -4.93
N LYS A 117 -7.53 6.85 -6.14
CA LYS A 117 -8.95 6.84 -6.50
C LYS A 117 -9.49 5.41 -6.33
N ASN A 118 -10.53 5.25 -5.52
CA ASN A 118 -11.31 4.02 -5.32
C ASN A 118 -10.61 2.85 -4.61
N LEU A 119 -9.35 3.00 -4.20
CA LEU A 119 -8.60 1.93 -3.55
C LEU A 119 -7.73 2.47 -2.41
N ILE A 120 -7.84 1.83 -1.25
CA ILE A 120 -6.93 2.01 -0.12
C ILE A 120 -6.24 0.66 0.10
N ILE A 121 -4.92 0.69 0.27
CA ILE A 121 -4.11 -0.48 0.61
C ILE A 121 -3.34 -0.29 1.90
N CYS A 122 -3.10 -1.36 2.65
CA CYS A 122 -2.17 -1.37 3.78
C CYS A 122 -1.27 -2.60 3.70
N ALA A 123 0.04 -2.42 3.71
CA ALA A 123 1.00 -3.52 3.83
C ALA A 123 1.42 -3.64 5.30
N VAL A 124 1.47 -4.88 5.80
CA VAL A 124 1.81 -5.21 7.19
C VAL A 124 2.86 -6.33 7.20
N THR A 125 3.91 -6.17 8.00
CA THR A 125 4.95 -7.18 8.25
C THR A 125 5.44 -7.10 9.70
N LEU A 126 6.33 -8.01 10.11
CA LEU A 126 7.00 -7.96 11.40
C LEU A 126 8.43 -7.42 11.23
N GLU A 127 8.86 -6.60 12.18
CA GLU A 127 10.23 -6.11 12.39
C GLU A 127 10.79 -5.19 11.29
N ASP A 128 10.73 -5.61 10.03
CA ASP A 128 11.33 -4.95 8.89
C ASP A 128 10.53 -3.71 8.43
N ASP A 129 11.25 -2.70 7.97
CA ASP A 129 10.64 -1.47 7.49
C ASP A 129 9.91 -1.70 6.18
N ILE A 130 8.60 -1.42 6.17
CA ILE A 130 7.76 -1.59 4.99
C ILE A 130 7.21 -0.28 4.48
N GLY A 131 7.06 -0.19 3.16
CA GLY A 131 6.40 0.87 2.43
C GLY A 131 5.56 0.29 1.31
N CYS A 132 4.37 0.84 1.09
CA CYS A 132 3.54 0.47 -0.04
C CYS A 132 3.03 1.70 -0.75
N ASP A 133 2.82 1.57 -2.05
CA ASP A 133 2.17 2.59 -2.84
C ASP A 133 1.13 2.00 -3.79
N VAL A 134 0.12 2.81 -4.11
CA VAL A 134 -0.91 2.44 -5.08
C VAL A 134 -1.25 3.63 -5.96
N GLU A 135 -1.24 3.43 -7.26
CA GLU A 135 -1.59 4.46 -8.24
C GLU A 135 -2.70 4.01 -9.17
N ASN A 136 -3.53 4.98 -9.57
CA ASN A 136 -4.53 4.79 -10.61
C ASN A 136 -3.96 5.25 -11.96
N THR A 137 -3.73 4.30 -12.86
CA THR A 137 -3.09 4.47 -14.17
C THR A 137 -4.02 5.10 -15.22
N GLY A 138 -5.32 5.16 -14.95
CA GLY A 138 -6.34 5.76 -15.83
C GLY A 138 -6.33 7.30 -15.89
N ARG A 139 -5.52 7.98 -15.06
CA ARG A 139 -5.47 9.45 -15.00
C ARG A 139 -4.79 10.07 -16.23
N ASN A 140 -5.45 10.95 -16.96
CA ASN A 140 -4.88 11.60 -18.14
C ASN A 140 -3.86 12.72 -17.78
N ASN A 141 -2.61 12.33 -17.52
CA ASN A 141 -1.50 13.23 -17.19
C ASN A 141 -0.31 12.97 -18.13
N ASN A 142 0.49 14.01 -18.41
CA ASN A 142 1.79 13.86 -19.10
C ASN A 142 2.84 13.28 -18.16
N VAL A 143 2.77 11.97 -17.97
CA VAL A 143 3.63 11.22 -17.04
C VAL A 143 5.09 11.11 -17.51
N LEU A 144 5.33 11.13 -18.83
CA LEU A 144 6.68 10.96 -19.37
C LEU A 144 7.57 12.16 -19.07
N ALA A 145 7.02 13.39 -19.11
CA ALA A 145 7.74 14.59 -18.69
C ALA A 145 8.12 14.57 -17.19
N ILE A 146 7.35 13.86 -16.35
CA ILE A 146 7.70 13.63 -14.94
C ILE A 146 8.88 12.66 -14.86
N ALA A 147 8.85 11.58 -15.64
CA ALA A 147 9.93 10.60 -15.70
C ALA A 147 11.27 11.26 -16.07
N GLU A 148 11.30 12.05 -17.16
CA GLU A 148 12.51 12.73 -17.64
C GLU A 148 13.13 13.67 -16.59
N ARG A 149 12.29 14.27 -15.74
CA ARG A 149 12.73 15.24 -14.74
C ARG A 149 13.23 14.60 -13.45
N TYR A 150 12.67 13.46 -13.06
CA TYR A 150 12.86 12.93 -11.71
C TYR A 150 13.46 11.53 -11.66
N PHE A 151 13.36 10.71 -12.71
CA PHE A 151 13.92 9.36 -12.69
C PHE A 151 15.42 9.36 -12.92
N SER A 152 16.06 8.24 -12.60
CA SER A 152 17.47 8.04 -12.90
C SER A 152 17.69 7.91 -14.41
N SER A 153 18.87 8.26 -14.90
CA SER A 153 19.20 8.12 -16.33
C SER A 153 18.97 6.69 -16.84
N LYS A 154 19.31 5.68 -16.02
CA LYS A 154 19.09 4.27 -16.35
C LYS A 154 17.61 3.94 -16.58
N GLU A 155 16.72 4.39 -15.71
CA GLU A 155 15.29 4.15 -15.85
C GLU A 155 14.68 4.97 -16.99
N ILE A 156 15.19 6.18 -17.25
CA ILE A 156 14.80 7.00 -18.41
C ILE A 156 15.16 6.25 -19.70
N ASP A 157 16.41 5.79 -19.82
CA ASP A 157 16.88 5.05 -20.99
C ASP A 157 16.08 3.75 -21.20
N GLU A 158 15.84 2.97 -20.14
CA GLU A 158 15.01 1.76 -20.20
C GLU A 158 13.55 2.08 -20.59
N LEU A 159 12.97 3.13 -20.01
CA LEU A 159 11.59 3.57 -20.29
C LEU A 159 11.41 3.97 -21.75
N PHE A 160 12.28 4.83 -22.29
CA PHE A 160 12.15 5.35 -23.66
C PHE A 160 12.61 4.36 -24.74
N ALA A 161 13.34 3.31 -24.37
CA ALA A 161 13.63 2.19 -25.26
C ALA A 161 12.41 1.29 -25.52
N LEU A 162 11.37 1.34 -24.68
CA LEU A 162 10.14 0.57 -24.88
C LEU A 162 9.27 1.15 -26.00
N PRO A 163 8.45 0.32 -26.67
CA PRO A 163 7.41 0.80 -27.56
C PRO A 163 6.49 1.80 -26.84
N GLU A 164 6.08 2.87 -27.53
CA GLU A 164 5.29 3.98 -26.96
C GLU A 164 4.07 3.50 -26.14
N ALA A 165 3.37 2.47 -26.64
CA ALA A 165 2.22 1.86 -25.97
C ALA A 165 2.52 1.24 -24.59
N GLN A 166 3.78 0.90 -24.30
CA GLN A 166 4.21 0.29 -23.04
C GLN A 166 4.85 1.29 -22.06
N GLN A 167 5.35 2.43 -22.57
CA GLN A 167 6.07 3.43 -21.77
C GLN A 167 5.22 3.92 -20.60
N ARG A 168 3.94 4.21 -20.85
CA ARG A 168 3.04 4.66 -19.79
C ARG A 168 2.91 3.65 -18.65
N ASN A 169 2.78 2.37 -18.95
CA ASN A 169 2.68 1.33 -17.91
C ASN A 169 4.00 1.20 -17.14
N ARG A 170 5.13 1.23 -17.83
CA ARG A 170 6.45 1.19 -17.19
C ARG A 170 6.72 2.43 -16.33
N PHE A 171 6.22 3.61 -16.71
CA PHE A 171 6.25 4.78 -15.85
C PHE A 171 5.57 4.52 -14.51
N PHE A 172 4.35 3.96 -14.51
CA PHE A 172 3.64 3.66 -13.26
C PHE A 172 4.33 2.58 -12.45
N ASP A 173 4.93 1.57 -13.11
CA ASP A 173 5.75 0.58 -12.42
C ASP A 173 6.90 1.25 -11.64
N TYR A 174 7.69 2.11 -12.29
CA TYR A 174 8.79 2.83 -11.62
C TYR A 174 8.28 3.82 -10.57
N TRP A 175 7.24 4.60 -10.89
CA TRP A 175 6.71 5.61 -9.98
C TRP A 175 6.22 4.97 -8.67
N THR A 176 5.38 3.94 -8.77
CA THR A 176 4.83 3.26 -7.59
C THR A 176 5.93 2.54 -6.80
N LEU A 177 6.93 1.93 -7.46
CA LEU A 177 8.11 1.39 -6.77
C LEU A 177 8.87 2.45 -5.99
N LYS A 178 9.18 3.58 -6.63
CA LYS A 178 9.92 4.69 -6.00
C LYS A 178 9.20 5.25 -4.79
N GLU A 179 7.90 5.47 -4.88
CA GLU A 179 7.08 5.92 -3.75
C GLU A 179 7.05 4.87 -2.62
N SER A 180 6.92 3.57 -2.95
CA SER A 180 6.96 2.51 -1.93
C SER A 180 8.31 2.45 -1.20
N TYR A 181 9.43 2.61 -1.92
CA TYR A 181 10.77 2.65 -1.34
C TYR A 181 10.96 3.86 -0.41
N ILE A 182 10.52 5.05 -0.83
CA ILE A 182 10.58 6.26 0.00
C ILE A 182 9.76 6.08 1.29
N LYS A 183 8.57 5.48 1.17
CA LYS A 183 7.67 5.22 2.31
C LYS A 183 8.24 4.16 3.26
N ALA A 184 8.94 3.16 2.75
CA ALA A 184 9.65 2.18 3.57
C ALA A 184 10.74 2.87 4.38
N TRP A 185 11.56 3.69 3.71
CA TRP A 185 12.64 4.43 4.34
C TRP A 185 12.20 5.47 5.37
N GLY A 186 11.02 6.07 5.20
CA GLY A 186 10.45 7.03 6.15
C GLY A 186 11.09 8.43 6.12
N LEU A 187 11.95 8.74 5.13
CA LEU A 187 12.49 10.09 4.93
C LEU A 187 11.72 10.93 3.90
N GLY A 188 10.54 10.51 3.45
CA GLY A 188 9.70 11.26 2.51
C GLY A 188 10.45 11.81 1.27
N LEU A 189 9.99 12.91 0.69
CA LEU A 189 10.52 13.50 -0.55
C LEU A 189 11.94 14.09 -0.46
N ALA A 190 12.69 13.90 0.64
CA ALA A 190 14.10 14.34 0.68
C ALA A 190 15.05 13.40 -0.07
N ILE A 191 14.55 12.25 -0.53
CA ILE A 191 15.29 11.33 -1.36
C ILE A 191 15.10 11.74 -2.83
N PRO A 192 16.15 12.19 -3.54
CA PRO A 192 16.06 12.46 -4.95
C PRO A 192 15.75 11.17 -5.72
N LEU A 193 14.70 11.19 -6.53
CA LEU A 193 14.25 10.03 -7.30
C LEU A 193 15.27 9.55 -8.34
N ALA A 194 16.22 10.41 -8.71
CA ALA A 194 17.29 10.08 -9.65
C ALA A 194 18.48 9.34 -9.00
N ASP A 195 18.56 9.31 -7.66
CA ASP A 195 19.69 8.73 -6.93
C ASP A 195 19.60 7.21 -6.75
N PHE A 196 18.53 6.59 -7.26
CA PHE A 196 18.32 5.16 -7.20
C PHE A 196 17.53 4.68 -8.42
N SER A 197 17.80 3.45 -8.84
CA SER A 197 17.22 2.87 -10.05
C SER A 197 16.69 1.47 -9.76
N PHE A 198 15.46 1.22 -10.19
CA PHE A 198 14.94 -0.14 -10.27
C PHE A 198 15.18 -0.73 -11.65
N LYS A 199 15.63 -1.98 -11.69
CA LYS A 199 15.62 -2.82 -12.88
C LYS A 199 14.57 -3.91 -12.68
N ILE A 200 13.52 -3.89 -13.50
CA ILE A 200 12.39 -4.82 -13.42
C ILE A 200 12.56 -5.86 -14.51
N ASN A 201 12.73 -7.12 -14.12
CA ASN A 201 12.63 -8.25 -15.03
C ASN A 201 11.16 -8.66 -15.12
N ASP A 202 10.62 -8.75 -16.34
CA ASP A 202 9.19 -8.98 -16.61
C ASP A 202 8.72 -10.44 -16.35
N THR A 203 9.37 -11.15 -15.44
CA THR A 203 8.93 -12.47 -14.99
C THR A 203 7.71 -12.29 -14.08
N GLU A 204 6.58 -12.86 -14.53
CA GLU A 204 5.29 -12.73 -13.86
C GLU A 204 4.91 -14.02 -13.14
N HIS A 205 4.37 -13.85 -11.92
CA HIS A 205 3.79 -14.92 -11.12
C HIS A 205 2.30 -14.67 -10.96
N ASN A 206 1.49 -15.68 -11.25
CA ASN A 206 0.06 -15.63 -10.99
C ASN A 206 -0.21 -16.04 -9.53
N HIS A 207 -0.97 -15.23 -8.81
CA HIS A 207 -1.44 -15.53 -7.47
C HIS A 207 -2.95 -15.77 -7.52
N ASN A 208 -3.35 -17.05 -7.49
CA ASN A 208 -4.74 -17.53 -7.43
C ASN A 208 -5.66 -16.98 -8.54
N GLY A 209 -5.13 -16.53 -9.68
CA GLY A 209 -5.93 -15.87 -10.73
C GLY A 209 -6.36 -14.43 -10.40
N LEU A 210 -6.04 -13.91 -9.23
CA LEU A 210 -6.50 -12.61 -8.73
C LEU A 210 -5.45 -11.52 -8.86
N PHE A 211 -4.17 -11.88 -8.79
CA PHE A 211 -3.07 -10.94 -8.96
C PHE A 211 -2.00 -11.51 -9.88
N THR A 212 -1.40 -10.62 -10.68
CA THR A 212 -0.10 -10.86 -11.29
C THR A 212 0.96 -10.14 -10.45
N ILE A 213 2.09 -10.80 -10.18
CA ILE A 213 3.15 -10.29 -9.31
C ILE A 213 4.47 -10.34 -10.06
N LYS A 214 5.21 -9.21 -10.05
CA LYS A 214 6.62 -9.16 -10.46
C LYS A 214 7.47 -8.93 -9.22
N GLN A 215 8.48 -9.78 -9.04
CA GLN A 215 9.33 -9.78 -7.84
C GLN A 215 10.82 -9.89 -8.16
N ASP A 216 11.18 -10.16 -9.41
CA ASP A 216 12.56 -10.08 -9.89
C ASP A 216 12.90 -8.62 -10.22
N ILE A 217 13.08 -7.84 -9.15
CA ILE A 217 13.28 -6.40 -9.19
C ILE A 217 14.58 -6.10 -8.44
N ASN A 218 15.54 -5.51 -9.14
CA ASN A 218 16.84 -5.17 -8.58
C ASN A 218 16.92 -3.67 -8.33
N LEU A 219 17.33 -3.29 -7.12
CA LEU A 219 17.57 -1.91 -6.74
C LEU A 219 19.06 -1.58 -6.88
N SER A 220 19.38 -0.38 -7.36
CA SER A 220 20.76 0.13 -7.37
C SER A 220 20.77 1.61 -7.03
N PHE A 221 21.92 2.10 -6.58
CA PHE A 221 22.07 3.46 -6.08
C PHE A 221 23.13 4.23 -6.89
N ALA A 222 22.96 5.56 -6.97
CA ALA A 222 24.01 6.45 -7.44
C ALA A 222 25.20 6.43 -6.47
N GLU A 223 26.40 6.72 -6.97
CA GLU A 223 27.65 6.60 -6.19
C GLU A 223 27.65 7.43 -4.89
N HIS A 224 27.00 8.59 -4.89
CA HIS A 224 26.91 9.46 -3.71
C HIS A 224 25.83 9.04 -2.70
N ARG A 225 25.01 8.04 -3.02
CA ARG A 225 23.96 7.52 -2.13
C ARG A 225 24.45 6.27 -1.41
N VAL A 226 24.68 6.40 -0.11
CA VAL A 226 25.08 5.30 0.76
C VAL A 226 23.85 4.54 1.24
N ASP A 227 23.54 3.42 0.58
CA ASP A 227 22.50 2.45 0.94
C ASP A 227 22.92 1.07 0.37
N GLU A 228 22.31 -0.01 0.86
CA GLU A 228 22.74 -1.39 0.61
C GLU A 228 21.67 -2.17 -0.17
N PRO A 229 21.81 -2.42 -1.48
CA PRO A 229 20.75 -3.07 -2.26
C PRO A 229 20.28 -4.42 -1.71
N GLN A 230 21.17 -5.17 -1.07
CA GLN A 230 20.92 -6.51 -0.55
C GLN A 230 19.92 -6.59 0.61
N ILE A 231 19.69 -5.49 1.34
CA ILE A 231 18.70 -5.46 2.43
C ILE A 231 17.28 -5.12 1.92
N TRP A 232 17.15 -4.86 0.62
CA TRP A 232 15.91 -4.42 -0.01
C TRP A 232 15.26 -5.50 -0.85
N ARG A 233 13.94 -5.60 -0.74
CA ARG A 233 13.09 -6.38 -1.64
C ARG A 233 11.89 -5.55 -2.05
N SER A 234 11.50 -5.69 -3.31
CA SER A 234 10.34 -4.98 -3.85
C SER A 234 9.48 -5.88 -4.71
N TRP A 235 8.18 -5.61 -4.69
CA TRP A 235 7.17 -6.31 -5.49
C TRP A 235 6.30 -5.31 -6.21
N LEU A 236 5.98 -5.61 -7.46
CA LEU A 236 4.89 -4.97 -8.19
C LEU A 236 3.71 -5.94 -8.25
N VAL A 237 2.54 -5.46 -7.86
CA VAL A 237 1.30 -6.23 -7.85
C VAL A 237 0.29 -5.57 -8.79
N TYR A 238 -0.30 -6.41 -9.63
CA TYR A 238 -1.24 -6.05 -10.69
C TYR A 238 -2.56 -6.79 -10.41
N PRO A 239 -3.57 -6.12 -9.86
CA PRO A 239 -4.90 -6.71 -9.72
C PRO A 239 -5.45 -7.14 -11.09
N THR A 240 -5.98 -8.36 -11.19
CA THR A 240 -6.65 -8.83 -12.41
C THR A 240 -8.05 -8.23 -12.50
N ALA A 241 -8.73 -8.44 -13.64
CA ALA A 241 -10.12 -8.00 -13.83
C ALA A 241 -11.09 -8.54 -12.75
N ALA A 242 -10.74 -9.63 -12.06
CA ALA A 242 -11.53 -10.17 -10.94
C ALA A 242 -11.51 -9.27 -9.70
N ILE A 243 -10.42 -8.50 -9.48
CA ILE A 243 -10.26 -7.59 -8.35
C ILE A 243 -10.49 -6.14 -8.76
N ASP A 244 -10.03 -5.77 -9.95
CA ASP A 244 -10.13 -4.45 -10.55
C ASP A 244 -10.56 -4.59 -12.02
N GLU A 245 -11.86 -4.46 -12.26
CA GLU A 245 -12.48 -4.64 -13.58
C GLU A 245 -11.78 -3.85 -14.70
N LYS A 246 -11.26 -2.66 -14.39
CA LYS A 246 -10.59 -1.80 -15.37
C LYS A 246 -9.08 -2.01 -15.43
N GLN A 247 -8.52 -2.77 -14.49
CA GLN A 247 -7.09 -3.00 -14.34
C GLN A 247 -6.28 -1.68 -14.32
N GLU A 248 -6.86 -0.68 -13.66
CA GLU A 248 -6.31 0.67 -13.56
C GLU A 248 -5.43 0.87 -12.32
N HIS A 249 -5.30 -0.12 -11.44
CA HIS A 249 -4.47 0.02 -10.24
C HIS A 249 -3.10 -0.65 -10.40
N ARG A 250 -2.05 0.08 -10.01
CA ARG A 250 -0.70 -0.46 -9.81
C ARG A 250 -0.36 -0.38 -8.33
N ILE A 251 0.08 -1.49 -7.75
CA ILE A 251 0.53 -1.56 -6.36
C ILE A 251 2.02 -1.89 -6.37
N ALA A 252 2.78 -1.23 -5.49
CA ALA A 252 4.13 -1.64 -5.17
C ALA A 252 4.32 -1.76 -3.67
N VAL A 253 5.16 -2.71 -3.26
CA VAL A 253 5.59 -2.89 -1.88
C VAL A 253 7.11 -2.94 -1.88
N SER A 254 7.73 -2.21 -0.96
CA SER A 254 9.16 -2.28 -0.69
C SER A 254 9.39 -2.57 0.78
N LEU A 255 10.26 -3.53 1.05
CA LEU A 255 10.68 -3.95 2.37
C LEU A 255 12.18 -3.72 2.52
N ARG A 256 12.58 -3.12 3.63
CA ARG A 256 13.96 -2.91 4.07
C ARG A 256 14.21 -3.70 5.33
N ALA A 257 15.02 -4.74 5.21
CA ALA A 257 15.43 -5.56 6.33
C ALA A 257 16.64 -4.97 7.07
N THR A 258 16.95 -5.53 8.23
CA THR A 258 18.17 -5.20 8.99
C THR A 258 19.42 -5.93 8.50
N SER A 259 19.25 -6.93 7.63
CA SER A 259 20.33 -7.73 7.04
C SER A 259 19.97 -8.17 5.61
N ASP A 260 20.91 -8.79 4.91
CA ASP A 260 20.69 -9.33 3.56
C ASP A 260 19.50 -10.29 3.56
N ASN A 261 18.48 -9.96 2.79
CA ASN A 261 17.22 -10.71 2.67
C ASN A 261 16.99 -11.24 1.25
N GLN A 262 18.00 -11.27 0.39
CA GLN A 262 17.85 -11.69 -1.01
C GLN A 262 17.45 -13.16 -1.16
N LYS A 263 17.75 -13.98 -0.15
CA LYS A 263 17.40 -15.41 -0.10
C LYS A 263 16.17 -15.71 0.75
N THR A 264 15.57 -14.70 1.36
CA THR A 264 14.36 -14.87 2.16
C THR A 264 13.18 -15.14 1.24
N ASP A 265 12.47 -16.25 1.49
CA ASP A 265 11.27 -16.62 0.75
C ASP A 265 10.05 -15.90 1.33
N TYR A 266 9.90 -14.63 0.96
CA TYR A 266 8.77 -13.83 1.42
C TYR A 266 7.46 -14.26 0.75
N GLN A 267 6.41 -14.41 1.56
CA GLN A 267 5.07 -14.77 1.10
C GLN A 267 4.15 -13.55 1.15
N LEU A 268 3.58 -13.17 0.01
CA LEU A 268 2.53 -12.15 -0.06
C LEU A 268 1.17 -12.81 0.12
N ARG A 269 0.39 -12.33 1.09
CA ARG A 269 -1.01 -12.75 1.31
C ARG A 269 -1.92 -11.54 1.20
N PHE A 270 -3.06 -11.68 0.53
CA PHE A 270 -3.94 -10.56 0.21
C PHE A 270 -5.26 -10.69 0.96
N PHE A 271 -5.74 -9.56 1.48
CA PHE A 271 -6.94 -9.52 2.30
C PHE A 271 -7.88 -8.42 1.84
N ASN A 272 -9.11 -8.77 1.48
CA ASN A 272 -10.17 -7.80 1.24
C ASN A 272 -10.99 -7.57 2.51
N THR A 273 -11.10 -6.33 2.97
CA THR A 273 -11.83 -6.00 4.20
C THR A 273 -12.89 -4.92 4.00
N LEU A 274 -13.99 -5.14 4.72
CA LEU A 274 -14.96 -4.11 5.07
C LEU A 274 -14.74 -3.83 6.57
N PRO A 275 -14.18 -2.66 6.95
CA PRO A 275 -13.80 -2.40 8.33
C PRO A 275 -14.97 -2.66 9.30
N LEU A 276 -14.70 -3.28 10.45
CA LEU A 276 -15.66 -3.75 11.47
C LEU A 276 -16.63 -4.87 11.02
N LEU A 277 -16.75 -5.13 9.72
CA LEU A 277 -17.62 -6.18 9.17
C LEU A 277 -16.86 -7.48 8.87
N GLY A 278 -15.53 -7.44 8.83
CA GLY A 278 -14.66 -8.61 8.69
C GLY A 278 -13.90 -8.65 7.37
N TYR A 279 -13.04 -9.65 7.23
CA TYR A 279 -12.14 -9.80 6.09
C TYR A 279 -12.28 -11.15 5.40
N GLN A 280 -11.76 -11.20 4.18
CA GLN A 280 -11.58 -12.42 3.41
C GLN A 280 -10.17 -12.43 2.83
N GLU A 281 -9.46 -13.53 3.01
CA GLU A 281 -8.20 -13.78 2.29
C GLU A 281 -8.52 -14.16 0.83
N ILE A 282 -7.80 -13.55 -0.10
CA ILE A 282 -8.04 -13.64 -1.54
C ILE A 282 -6.76 -14.04 -2.29
#